data_AF-F7QUI4-F1
#
_entry.id   AF-F7QUI4-F1
#
_cell.length_a   1.000
_cell.length_b   1.000
_cell.length_c   1.000
_cell.angle_alpha   90.00
_cell.angle_beta   90.00
_cell.angle_gamma   90.00
#
_symmetry.space_group_name_H-M   'P 1'
#
loop_
_entity.id
_entity.type
_entity.pdbx_description
1 polymer ?
#
loop_
_entity_poly.entity_id
_entity_poly.type
_entity_poly.pdbx_seq_one_letter_code
_entity_poly.pdbx_strand_id
1 'polypeptide(L)'
;MQSTNQKIKNASLNSFLDKNTFEQNDEYAAKLIANTKDETMYNRILDEVQHCKSFTFAVAFIESGILNSLKTVLKDLNVQGRILTSTYLYFNKPQMFRELLSYQMLK
;
A
#
# COMPACT_ATOMS: atom_id res chain seq x y z
N MET A 1 1.17 -29.71 -1.49
CA MET A 1 1.23 -28.24 -1.36
C MET A 1 0.40 -27.82 -0.15
N GLN A 2 0.93 -26.94 0.71
CA GLN A 2 0.16 -26.38 1.82
C GLN A 2 -0.96 -25.48 1.31
N SER A 3 -2.13 -25.49 1.98
CA SER A 3 -3.25 -24.61 1.64
C SER A 3 -2.94 -23.15 2.00
N THR A 4 -3.59 -22.19 1.34
CA THR A 4 -3.42 -20.75 1.63
C THR A 4 -3.71 -20.42 3.10
N ASN A 5 -4.75 -21.03 3.69
CA ASN A 5 -5.07 -20.85 5.10
C ASN A 5 -3.93 -21.32 6.03
N GLN A 6 -3.25 -22.42 5.67
CA GLN A 6 -2.12 -22.90 6.43
C GLN A 6 -0.92 -21.95 6.34
N LYS A 7 -0.65 -21.40 5.14
CA LYS A 7 0.42 -20.41 4.93
C LYS A 7 0.18 -19.14 5.74
N ILE A 8 -1.04 -18.58 5.70
CA ILE A 8 -1.40 -17.37 6.46
C ILE A 8 -1.26 -17.61 7.97
N LYS A 9 -1.75 -18.77 8.45
CA LYS A 9 -1.64 -19.15 9.87
C LYS A 9 -0.17 -19.22 10.31
N ASN A 10 0.66 -19.94 9.56
CA ASN A 10 2.08 -20.08 9.89
C ASN A 10 2.80 -18.72 9.84
N ALA A 11 2.54 -17.90 8.82
CA ALA A 11 3.13 -16.57 8.71
C ALA A 11 2.78 -15.65 9.89
N SER A 12 1.51 -15.69 10.33
CA SER A 12 1.04 -14.90 11.48
C SER A 12 1.71 -15.36 12.78
N LEU A 13 1.78 -16.68 13.01
CA LEU A 13 2.44 -17.23 14.21
C LEU A 13 3.95 -16.98 14.19
N ASN A 14 4.60 -17.08 13.03
CA ASN A 14 6.01 -16.72 12.87
C ASN A 14 6.25 -15.24 13.19
N SER A 15 5.42 -14.35 12.65
CA SER A 15 5.61 -12.88 12.75
C SER A 15 5.34 -12.34 14.16
N PHE A 16 4.36 -12.89 14.86
CA PHE A 16 3.83 -12.29 16.10
C PHE A 16 4.02 -13.16 17.36
N LEU A 17 4.33 -14.45 17.23
CA LEU A 17 4.49 -15.34 18.38
C LEU A 17 5.94 -15.84 18.51
N ASP A 18 6.44 -16.56 17.52
CA ASP A 18 7.80 -17.13 17.56
C ASP A 18 8.37 -17.37 16.15
N LYS A 19 9.38 -16.58 15.80
CA LYS A 19 10.06 -16.66 14.52
C LYS A 19 10.85 -17.95 14.29
N ASN A 20 11.23 -18.67 15.35
CA ASN A 20 12.09 -19.86 15.26
C ASN A 20 11.29 -21.15 15.14
N THR A 21 10.01 -21.13 15.56
CA THR A 21 9.16 -22.33 15.66
C THR A 21 8.27 -22.53 14.44
N PHE A 22 7.80 -21.44 13.81
CA PHE A 22 6.86 -21.51 12.69
C PHE A 22 7.55 -21.22 11.36
N GLU A 23 7.08 -21.83 10.27
CA GLU A 23 7.61 -21.60 8.93
C GLU A 23 7.44 -20.13 8.50
N GLN A 24 8.52 -19.54 8.01
CA GLN A 24 8.50 -18.21 7.42
C GLN A 24 7.76 -18.24 6.07
N ASN A 25 7.01 -17.18 5.80
CA ASN A 25 6.38 -16.97 4.52
C ASN A 25 6.38 -15.47 4.21
N ASP A 26 7.22 -15.05 3.26
CA ASP A 26 7.44 -13.61 2.98
C ASP A 26 6.26 -12.92 2.31
N GLU A 27 5.30 -13.68 1.78
CA GLU A 27 4.08 -13.16 1.15
C GLU A 27 3.07 -12.69 2.21
N TYR A 28 2.93 -13.43 3.32
CA TYR A 28 1.94 -13.17 4.36
C TYR A 28 2.54 -12.70 5.70
N ALA A 29 3.86 -12.71 5.86
CA ALA A 29 4.52 -12.26 7.09
C ALA A 29 4.38 -10.74 7.28
N ALA A 30 4.28 -10.32 8.54
CA ALA A 30 4.33 -8.90 8.87
C ALA A 30 5.74 -8.35 8.60
N LYS A 31 5.82 -7.18 7.97
CA LYS A 31 7.09 -6.52 7.63
C LYS A 31 7.17 -5.14 8.28
N LEU A 32 8.33 -4.82 8.82
CA LEU A 32 8.67 -3.47 9.29
C LEU A 32 9.25 -2.68 8.12
N ILE A 33 8.52 -1.68 7.63
CA ILE A 33 8.99 -0.78 6.58
C ILE A 33 9.52 0.50 7.23
N ALA A 34 10.84 0.67 7.23
CA ALA A 34 11.52 1.77 7.93
C ALA A 34 12.34 2.69 7.00
N ASN A 35 12.10 2.63 5.68
CA ASN A 35 12.83 3.40 4.66
C ASN A 35 14.36 3.19 4.72
N THR A 36 14.78 1.95 4.46
CA THR A 36 16.19 1.59 4.33
C THR A 36 16.64 1.71 2.87
N LYS A 37 17.91 1.42 2.60
CA LYS A 37 18.43 1.36 1.22
C LYS A 37 17.78 0.25 0.40
N ASP A 38 17.39 -0.85 1.06
CA ASP A 38 16.87 -2.04 0.40
C ASP A 38 15.35 -1.96 0.20
N GLU A 39 14.63 -1.34 1.14
CA GLU A 39 13.17 -1.23 1.07
C GLU A 39 12.67 0.13 1.59
N THR A 40 11.84 0.77 0.78
CA THR A 40 11.17 2.03 1.12
C THR A 40 9.66 1.86 1.10
N MET A 41 8.95 2.68 1.87
CA MET A 41 7.49 2.73 1.85
C MET A 41 6.97 3.03 0.44
N TYR A 42 7.69 3.86 -0.32
CA TYR A 42 7.36 4.15 -1.70
C TYR A 42 7.38 2.88 -2.57
N ASN A 43 8.50 2.14 -2.59
CA ASN A 43 8.62 0.92 -3.39
C ASN A 43 7.58 -0.13 -2.95
N ARG A 44 7.33 -0.24 -1.64
CA ARG A 44 6.37 -1.20 -1.10
C ARG A 44 4.94 -0.88 -1.49
N ILE A 45 4.53 0.40 -1.44
CA ILE A 45 3.19 0.81 -1.90
C ILE A 45 3.01 0.52 -3.39
N LEU A 46 4.02 0.82 -4.22
CA LEU A 46 3.91 0.54 -5.65
C LEU A 46 3.78 -0.95 -5.92
N ASP A 47 4.63 -1.77 -5.31
CA ASP A 47 4.58 -3.24 -5.42
C ASP A 47 3.21 -3.80 -5.02
N GLU A 48 2.65 -3.35 -3.89
CA GLU A 48 1.32 -3.80 -3.45
C GLU A 48 0.19 -3.34 -4.38
N VAL A 49 0.26 -2.11 -4.91
CA VAL A 49 -0.72 -1.61 -5.88
C VAL A 49 -0.67 -2.43 -7.17
N GLN A 50 0.52 -2.89 -7.60
CA GLN A 50 0.67 -3.71 -8.82
C GLN A 50 0.02 -5.10 -8.70
N HIS A 51 -0.04 -5.65 -7.49
CA HIS A 51 -0.57 -7.00 -7.25
C HIS A 51 -2.01 -7.02 -6.75
N CYS A 52 -2.60 -5.86 -6.42
CA CYS A 52 -3.97 -5.77 -5.94
C CYS A 52 -4.99 -5.63 -7.08
N LYS A 53 -6.23 -6.06 -6.84
CA LYS A 53 -7.37 -5.79 -7.75
C LYS A 53 -7.91 -4.36 -7.60
N SER A 54 -7.81 -3.82 -6.39
CA SER A 54 -8.25 -2.48 -6.02
C SER A 54 -7.66 -2.09 -4.68
N PHE A 55 -7.50 -0.79 -4.42
CA PHE A 55 -7.01 -0.28 -3.13
C PHE A 55 -7.88 0.84 -2.56
N THR A 56 -7.78 1.05 -1.25
CA THR A 56 -8.27 2.25 -0.57
C THR A 56 -7.18 2.77 0.36
N PHE A 57 -6.74 4.00 0.16
CA PHE A 57 -5.85 4.69 1.09
C PHE A 57 -6.66 5.64 1.97
N ALA A 58 -6.63 5.44 3.29
CA ALA A 58 -7.19 6.36 4.27
C ALA A 58 -6.03 7.13 4.93
N VAL A 59 -5.75 8.33 4.43
CA VAL A 59 -4.55 9.10 4.79
C VAL A 59 -4.88 10.55 5.12
N ALA A 60 -4.24 11.08 6.15
CA ALA A 60 -4.51 12.43 6.65
C ALA A 60 -4.03 13.52 5.68
N PHE A 61 -2.83 13.37 5.10
CA PHE A 61 -2.28 14.33 4.15
C PHE A 61 -1.57 13.64 2.99
N ILE A 62 -1.48 14.35 1.86
CA ILE A 62 -0.93 13.84 0.60
C ILE A 62 -0.09 14.95 -0.04
N GLU A 63 1.10 14.60 -0.53
CA GLU A 63 1.92 15.48 -1.37
C GLU A 63 1.81 15.07 -2.84
N SER A 64 1.83 16.02 -3.76
CA SER A 64 1.62 15.80 -5.20
C SER A 64 2.60 14.79 -5.83
N GLY A 65 3.81 14.67 -5.30
CA GLY A 65 4.83 13.74 -5.79
C GLY A 65 4.37 12.28 -5.84
N ILE A 66 3.62 11.81 -4.83
CA ILE A 66 3.14 10.41 -4.78
C ILE A 66 2.04 10.14 -5.83
N LEU A 67 1.23 11.15 -6.15
CA LEU A 67 0.11 11.02 -7.08
C LEU A 67 0.60 10.75 -8.51
N ASN A 68 1.71 11.40 -8.90
CA ASN A 68 2.32 11.17 -10.20
C ASN A 68 2.84 9.74 -10.37
N SER A 69 3.49 9.19 -9.33
CA SER A 69 3.96 7.80 -9.37
C SER A 69 2.81 6.80 -9.43
N LEU A 70 1.77 7.02 -8.63
CA LEU A 70 0.57 6.19 -8.68
C LEU A 70 -0.11 6.27 -10.06
N LYS A 71 -0.18 7.45 -10.67
CA LYS A 71 -0.76 7.64 -12.02
C LYS A 71 -0.20 6.66 -13.03
N THR A 72 1.12 6.55 -13.07
CA THR A 72 1.83 5.68 -14.02
C THR A 72 1.42 4.23 -13.80
N VAL A 73 1.50 3.76 -12.55
CA VAL A 73 1.15 2.37 -12.20
C VAL A 73 -0.32 2.05 -12.49
N LEU A 74 -1.25 2.94 -12.16
CA LEU A 74 -2.68 2.71 -12.36
C LEU A 74 -3.07 2.68 -13.84
N LYS A 75 -2.43 3.51 -14.66
CA LYS A 75 -2.66 3.52 -16.10
C LYS A 75 -2.25 2.20 -16.75
N ASP A 76 -1.15 1.60 -16.30
CA ASP A 76 -0.59 0.40 -16.91
C ASP A 76 -1.32 -0.89 -16.49
N LEU A 77 -1.96 -0.90 -15.30
CA LEU A 77 -2.46 -2.14 -14.68
C LEU A 77 -3.98 -2.24 -14.53
N ASN A 78 -4.74 -1.23 -14.98
CA ASN A 78 -6.22 -1.21 -14.89
C ASN A 78 -6.76 -1.46 -13.46
N VAL A 79 -6.00 -1.03 -12.44
CA VAL A 79 -6.36 -1.15 -11.02
C VAL A 79 -7.24 0.03 -10.62
N GLN A 80 -8.36 -0.23 -9.93
CA GLN A 80 -9.22 0.83 -9.41
C GLN A 80 -8.77 1.26 -8.01
N GLY A 81 -8.66 2.56 -7.81
CA GLY A 81 -8.21 3.14 -6.55
C GLY A 81 -9.26 4.00 -5.87
N ARG A 82 -9.11 4.17 -4.56
CA ARG A 82 -9.82 5.17 -3.76
C ARG A 82 -8.88 5.81 -2.75
N ILE A 83 -9.02 7.12 -2.58
CA ILE A 83 -8.29 7.87 -1.55
C ILE A 83 -9.30 8.61 -0.69
N LEU A 84 -9.34 8.27 0.60
CA LEU A 84 -10.09 8.98 1.62
C LEU A 84 -9.15 9.89 2.39
N THR A 85 -9.38 11.19 2.30
CA THR A 85 -8.63 12.22 3.02
C THR A 85 -9.57 13.35 3.46
N SER A 86 -9.06 14.31 4.25
CA SER A 86 -9.87 15.42 4.76
C SER A 86 -9.07 16.72 4.78
N THR A 87 -9.74 17.80 5.18
CA THR A 87 -9.12 19.11 5.43
C THR A 87 -8.64 19.27 6.87
N TYR A 88 -8.51 18.17 7.63
CA TYR A 88 -8.05 18.21 9.02
C TYR A 88 -6.70 18.93 9.15
N LEU A 89 -6.66 19.91 10.05
CA LEU A 89 -5.52 20.83 10.28
C LEU A 89 -5.00 21.55 9.02
N TYR A 90 -5.74 21.52 7.91
CA TYR A 90 -5.35 22.12 6.64
C TYR A 90 -3.97 21.67 6.12
N PHE A 91 -3.54 20.44 6.45
CA PHE A 91 -2.27 19.89 5.95
C PHE A 91 -2.24 19.73 4.43
N ASN A 92 -3.40 19.44 3.83
CA ASN A 92 -3.53 19.31 2.39
C ASN A 92 -3.64 20.69 1.72
N LYS A 93 -2.72 20.98 0.81
CA LYS A 93 -2.79 22.17 -0.04
C LYS A 93 -4.01 22.07 -0.98
N PRO A 94 -4.72 23.17 -1.29
CA PRO A 94 -5.84 23.17 -2.24
C PRO A 94 -5.51 22.55 -3.61
N GLN A 95 -4.25 22.66 -4.05
CA GLN A 95 -3.77 22.04 -5.28
C GLN A 95 -3.89 20.51 -5.26
N MET A 96 -3.62 19.86 -4.13
CA MET A 96 -3.70 18.41 -3.99
C MET A 96 -5.11 17.91 -4.30
N PHE A 97 -6.14 18.57 -3.76
CA PHE A 97 -7.54 18.20 -4.03
C PHE A 97 -7.91 18.38 -5.50
N ARG A 98 -7.44 19.45 -6.16
CA ARG A 98 -7.63 19.66 -7.60
C ARG A 98 -6.95 18.57 -8.42
N GLU A 99 -5.76 18.17 -8.03
CA GLU A 99 -5.05 17.06 -8.66
C GLU A 99 -5.86 15.78 -8.51
N LEU A 100 -6.27 15.39 -7.30
CA LEU A 100 -7.11 14.20 -7.06
C LEU A 100 -8.38 14.18 -7.93
N LEU A 101 -9.08 15.30 -8.07
CA LEU A 101 -10.29 15.40 -8.91
C LEU A 101 -10.02 15.15 -10.40
N SER A 102 -8.78 15.33 -10.87
CA SER A 102 -8.41 15.06 -12.27
C SER A 102 -8.19 13.57 -12.58
N TYR A 103 -8.12 12.71 -11.55
CA TYR A 103 -7.86 11.28 -11.71
C TYR A 103 -9.16 10.48 -11.90
N GLN A 104 -9.50 10.18 -13.15
CA GLN A 104 -10.67 9.36 -13.49
C GLN A 104 -10.65 7.93 -12.91
N MET A 105 -9.48 7.40 -12.58
CA MET A 105 -9.30 6.04 -12.04
C MET A 105 -9.39 5.97 -10.51
N LEU A 106 -9.48 7.13 -9.84
CA LEU A 106 -9.75 7.24 -8.41
C LEU A 106 -11.24 7.53 -8.21
N LYS A 107 -11.92 6.67 -7.43
CA LYS A 107 -13.33 6.84 -7.06
C LYS A 107 -13.48 7.18 -5.59
#